data_AF-A0A9D2TJN6-F1
#
_entry.id   AF-A0A9D2TJN6-F1
#
_cell.length_a   1.000
_cell.length_b   1.000
_cell.length_c   1.000
_cell.angle_alpha   90.00
_cell.angle_beta   90.00
_cell.angle_gamma   90.00
#
_symmetry.space_group_name_H-M   'P 1'
#
loop_
_entity.id
_entity.type
_entity.pdbx_description
1 polymer ?
#
loop_
_entity_poly.entity_id
_entity_poly.type
_entity_poly.pdbx_seq_one_letter_code
_entity_poly.pdbx_strand_id
1 'polypeptide(L)' 'MMDKKMICGVLVTVIGLTFSMFTLAYASMNPWDYNGIDGLLGSLLGTQMLMPLMLSMTVMLAGLGYCFWCAYQKDK' A
#
# COMPACT_ATOMS: atom_id res chain seq x y z
N MET A 1 -9.79 25.56 4.61
CA MET A 1 -8.80 25.18 3.58
C MET A 1 -7.93 24.06 4.15
N MET A 2 -7.90 22.89 3.52
CA MET A 2 -6.95 21.83 3.87
C MET A 2 -5.53 22.34 3.67
N ASP A 3 -4.64 22.11 4.65
CA ASP A 3 -3.26 22.54 4.50
C ASP A 3 -2.62 21.77 3.37
N LYS A 4 -1.84 22.48 2.55
CA LYS A 4 -1.08 21.92 1.43
C LYS A 4 -0.23 20.71 1.86
N LYS A 5 0.23 20.71 3.12
CA LYS A 5 0.96 19.59 3.74
C LYS A 5 0.08 18.35 3.93
N MET A 6 -1.13 18.48 4.45
CA MET A 6 -2.06 17.34 4.57
C MET A 6 -2.45 16.78 3.21
N ILE A 7 -2.65 17.63 2.21
CA ILE A 7 -2.95 17.18 0.83
C ILE A 7 -1.80 16.31 0.29
N CYS A 8 -0.55 16.71 0.51
CA CYS A 8 0.61 15.92 0.10
C CYS A 8 0.63 14.53 0.77
N GLY A 9 0.42 14.46 2.09
CA GLY A 9 0.37 13.19 2.80
C GLY A 9 -0.73 12.27 2.28
N VAL A 10 -1.93 12.81 2.07
CA VAL A 10 -3.08 12.06 1.54
C VAL A 10 -2.78 11.53 0.15
N LEU A 11 -2.17 12.34 -0.73
CA LEU A 11 -1.78 11.89 -2.07
C LEU A 11 -0.79 10.73 -2.00
N VAL A 12 0.22 10.79 -1.14
CA VAL A 12 1.18 9.69 -0.95
C VAL A 12 0.48 8.42 -0.46
N THR A 13 -0.45 8.53 0.49
CA THR A 13 -1.24 7.39 0.95
C THR A 13 -2.08 6.78 -0.17
N VAL A 14 -2.75 7.61 -0.97
CA VAL A 14 -3.58 7.14 -2.10
C VAL A 14 -2.73 6.44 -3.17
N ILE A 15 -1.53 6.95 -3.45
CA ILE A 15 -0.59 6.28 -4.38
C ILE A 15 -0.19 4.90 -3.83
N GLY A 16 0.18 4.81 -2.56
CA GLY A 16 0.50 3.51 -1.93
C GLY A 16 -0.68 2.54 -1.94
N LEU A 17 -1.88 3.02 -1.63
CA LEU A 17 -3.11 2.23 -1.60
C LEU A 17 -3.50 1.71 -2.98
N THR A 18 -3.47 2.56 -4.01
CA THR A 18 -3.78 2.17 -5.39
C THR A 18 -2.81 1.12 -5.89
N PHE A 19 -1.51 1.29 -5.65
CA PHE A 19 -0.49 0.33 -6.07
C PHE A 19 -0.64 -1.03 -5.34
N SER A 20 -0.98 -1.00 -4.06
CA SER A 20 -1.32 -2.20 -3.27
C SER A 20 -2.54 -2.93 -3.85
N MET A 21 -3.60 -2.20 -4.21
CA MET A 21 -4.77 -2.80 -4.85
C MET A 21 -4.45 -3.42 -6.21
N PHE A 22 -3.61 -2.79 -7.04
CA PHE A 22 -3.19 -3.37 -8.32
C PHE A 22 -2.39 -4.67 -8.14
N THR A 23 -1.48 -4.72 -7.17
CA THR A 23 -0.71 -5.94 -6.88
C THR A 23 -1.57 -7.07 -6.34
N LEU A 24 -2.54 -6.76 -5.47
CA LEU A 24 -3.53 -7.70 -4.98
C LEU A 24 -4.44 -8.22 -6.11
N ALA A 25 -4.94 -7.34 -6.96
CA ALA A 25 -5.77 -7.71 -8.10
C ALA A 25 -4.99 -8.61 -9.08
N TYR A 26 -3.75 -8.26 -9.39
CA TYR A 26 -2.90 -9.07 -10.26
C TYR A 26 -2.65 -10.47 -9.68
N ALA A 27 -2.32 -10.56 -8.38
CA ALA A 27 -2.12 -11.84 -7.71
C ALA A 27 -3.41 -12.66 -7.68
N SER A 28 -4.57 -12.03 -7.47
CA SER A 28 -5.85 -12.74 -7.49
C SER A 28 -6.25 -13.24 -8.88
N MET A 29 -5.87 -12.53 -9.94
CA MET A 29 -6.19 -12.91 -11.33
C MET A 29 -5.23 -13.97 -11.88
N ASN A 30 -4.06 -14.14 -11.27
CA ASN A 30 -3.05 -15.11 -11.65
C ASN A 30 -2.82 -16.09 -10.50
N PRO A 31 -3.79 -16.99 -10.23
CA PRO A 31 -3.65 -17.96 -9.17
C PRO A 31 -2.41 -18.84 -9.41
N TRP A 32 -1.57 -18.95 -8.39
CA TRP A 32 -0.35 -19.75 -8.45
C TRP A 32 -0.20 -20.57 -7.17
N ASP A 33 0.07 -21.86 -7.33
CA ASP A 33 0.45 -22.74 -6.24
C ASP A 33 1.96 -22.64 -6.03
N TYR A 34 2.36 -21.92 -4.98
CA TYR A 34 3.77 -21.74 -4.66
C TYR A 34 4.18 -22.72 -3.56
N ASN A 35 4.84 -23.81 -3.95
CA ASN A 35 5.41 -24.79 -3.03
C ASN A 35 4.37 -25.42 -2.07
N GLY A 36 3.14 -25.65 -2.55
CA GLY A 36 2.02 -26.18 -1.76
C GLY A 36 1.23 -25.11 -0.99
N ILE A 37 1.60 -23.83 -1.12
CA ILE A 37 0.83 -22.70 -0.62
C ILE A 37 -0.06 -22.21 -1.76
N ASP A 38 -1.36 -22.41 -1.60
CA ASP A 38 -2.38 -21.99 -2.55
C ASP A 38 -3.10 -20.70 -2.07
N GLY A 39 -3.95 -20.14 -2.93
CA GLY A 39 -4.71 -18.93 -2.67
C GLY A 39 -3.90 -17.65 -2.87
N LEU A 40 -4.35 -16.55 -2.26
CA LEU A 40 -3.80 -15.22 -2.53
C LEU A 40 -2.34 -15.06 -2.08
N LEU A 41 -1.97 -15.67 -0.96
CA LEU A 41 -0.58 -15.68 -0.47
C LEU A 41 0.33 -16.51 -1.37
N GLY A 42 -0.13 -17.69 -1.80
CA GLY A 42 0.56 -18.52 -2.79
C GLY A 42 0.79 -17.77 -4.09
N SER A 43 -0.25 -17.07 -4.55
CA SER A 43 -0.21 -16.27 -5.77
C SER A 43 0.70 -15.05 -5.65
N LEU A 44 0.73 -14.38 -4.50
CA LEU A 44 1.67 -13.27 -4.21
C LEU A 44 3.13 -13.72 -4.20
N LEU A 45 3.41 -14.91 -3.64
CA LEU A 45 4.76 -15.49 -3.64
C LEU A 45 5.16 -15.95 -5.05
N GLY A 46 4.28 -16.68 -5.73
CA GLY A 46 4.54 -17.25 -7.06
C GLY A 46 4.70 -16.19 -8.16
N THR A 47 3.98 -15.08 -8.07
CA THR A 47 4.10 -13.96 -9.02
C THR A 47 5.18 -12.94 -8.63
N GLN A 48 5.93 -13.18 -7.54
CA GLN A 48 6.88 -12.23 -6.96
C GLN A 48 6.27 -10.85 -6.61
N MET A 49 4.94 -10.76 -6.54
CA MET A 49 4.21 -9.53 -6.21
C MET A 49 4.27 -9.17 -4.73
N LEU A 50 4.79 -10.07 -3.89
CA LEU A 50 5.04 -9.80 -2.47
C LEU A 50 5.99 -8.60 -2.25
N MET A 51 7.07 -8.49 -3.04
CA MET A 51 8.02 -7.37 -3.01
C MET A 51 7.33 -6.01 -3.29
N PRO A 52 6.63 -5.84 -4.43
CA PRO A 52 5.93 -4.60 -4.72
C PRO A 52 4.78 -4.30 -3.75
N LEU A 53 4.11 -5.33 -3.21
CA LEU A 53 3.10 -5.15 -2.16
C LEU A 53 3.73 -4.56 -0.88
N MET A 54 4.86 -5.10 -0.42
CA MET A 54 5.58 -4.59 0.75
C MET A 54 6.04 -3.15 0.55
N LEU A 55 6.59 -2.83 -0.63
CA LEU A 55 6.99 -1.46 -0.97
C LEU A 55 5.78 -0.51 -0.92
N SER A 56 4.66 -0.89 -1.53
CA SER A 56 3.45 -0.07 -1.53
C SER A 56 2.88 0.18 -0.13
N MET A 57 2.94 -0.83 0.74
CA MET A 57 2.53 -0.69 2.15
C MET A 57 3.44 0.28 2.90
N THR A 58 4.76 0.23 2.69
CA THR A 58 5.66 1.21 3.34
C THR A 58 5.38 2.65 2.89
N VAL A 59 5.09 2.86 1.60
CA VAL A 59 4.71 4.18 1.06
C VAL A 59 3.37 4.63 1.66
N MET A 60 2.39 3.74 1.74
CA MET A 60 1.08 4.03 2.33
C MET A 60 1.20 4.44 3.80
N LEU A 61 1.97 3.68 4.59
CA LEU A 61 2.22 3.96 6.00
C LEU A 61 2.99 5.27 6.20
N ALA A 62 3.97 5.56 5.35
CA ALA A 62 4.70 6.83 5.38
C ALA A 62 3.77 8.03 5.11
N GLY A 63 2.89 7.94 4.11
CA GLY A 63 1.88 8.96 3.82
C GLY A 63 0.90 9.14 4.99
N LEU A 64 0.45 8.03 5.60
CA LEU A 64 -0.46 8.05 6.74
C LEU A 64 0.19 8.70 7.96
N GLY A 65 1.42 8.29 8.28
CA GLY A 65 2.21 8.86 9.37
C GLY A 65 2.46 10.35 9.19
N TYR A 66 2.72 10.79 7.96
CA TYR A 66 2.85 12.22 7.64
C TYR A 66 1.53 12.99 7.84
N CYS A 67 0.40 12.40 7.44
CA CYS A 67 -0.93 12.97 7.70
C CYS A 67 -1.19 13.11 9.19
N PHE A 68 -0.96 12.05 9.97
CA PHE A 68 -1.14 12.08 11.43
C PHE A 68 -0.23 13.13 12.08
N TRP A 69 1.04 13.18 11.71
CA TRP A 69 1.97 14.18 12.23
C TRP A 69 1.50 15.62 11.96
N CYS A 70 1.03 15.90 10.74
CA CYS A 70 0.46 17.20 10.40
C CYS A 70 -0.83 17.51 11.15
N ALA A 71 -1.69 16.51 11.37
CA ALA A 71 -2.92 16.68 12.14
C ALA A 71 -2.62 17.00 13.61
N TYR A 72 -1.68 16.27 14.24
CA TYR A 72 -1.26 16.53 15.62
C TYR A 72 -0.56 17.87 15.81
N GLN A 73 0.24 18.33 14.84
CA GLN A 73 0.82 19.67 14.90
C GLN A 73 -0.23 20.78 14.81
N LYS A 74 -1.40 20.51 14.25
CA LYS A 74 -2.48 21.50 14.14
C LYS A 74 -3.33 21.60 15.40
N ASP A 75 -3.25 20.60 16.27
CA ASP A 75 -3.97 20.54 17.55
C ASP A 75 -3.19 21.25 18.68
N LYS A 76 -1.90 21.56 18.45
CA LYS A 76 -1.02 22.26 19.38
C LYS A 76 -0.85 23.73 18.99
#